data_AF-A0A943LFX3-F1
#
_entry.id   AF-A0A943LFX3-F1
#
_cell.length_a   1.000
_cell.length_b   1.000
_cell.length_c   1.000
_cell.angle_alpha   90.00
_cell.angle_beta   90.00
_cell.angle_gamma   90.00
#
_symmetry.space_group_name_H-M   'P 1'
#
loop_
_entity.id
_entity.type
_entity.pdbx_description
1 polymer ?
#
loop_
_entity_poly.entity_id
_entity_poly.type
_entity_poly.pdbx_seq_one_letter_code
_entity_poly.pdbx_strand_id
1 'polypeptide(L)'
;MKKYHCYSACFDDKTEELFREAIFLGQGNNGVVYKLPENKVIKIFVEEKVCSDESYTLSRTNGSKYFPKIYKIGKLYIVREMVDGIQLDKYIKKNGLNLELTRNIYKLIKEFKRLDFSKIDTRCKDVYVKDDCTIMLIDPKKCYKRKVNFPRHLMKGFLKLEVLEDFIKYMEKIDKKKAKEWKNKFDKYWQKESQKEKYQRDDEDLYL
;
A
#
# COMPACT_ATOMS: atom_id res chain seq x y z
N MET A 1 26.03 0.40 -1.47
CA MET A 1 26.28 0.51 -0.01
C MET A 1 24.97 0.84 0.70
N LYS A 2 24.55 0.07 1.71
CA LYS A 2 23.45 0.48 2.60
C LYS A 2 23.95 1.69 3.40
N LYS A 3 23.32 2.86 3.22
CA LYS A 3 23.63 4.04 4.05
C LYS A 3 23.07 3.76 5.45
N TYR A 4 23.95 3.60 6.42
CA TYR A 4 23.56 3.61 7.82
C TYR A 4 23.27 5.07 8.18
N HIS A 5 22.02 5.35 8.55
CA HIS A 5 21.62 6.68 9.01
C HIS A 5 21.59 6.66 10.53
N CYS A 6 22.23 7.65 11.16
CA CYS A 6 21.97 7.96 12.56
C CYS A 6 20.60 8.63 12.63
N TYR A 7 19.68 8.06 13.39
CA TYR A 7 18.34 8.61 13.59
C TYR A 7 18.31 9.36 14.90
N SER A 8 17.84 10.61 14.88
CA SER A 8 17.52 11.39 16.07
C SER A 8 16.19 12.10 15.82
N ALA A 9 15.28 12.02 16.79
CA ALA A 9 13.98 12.67 16.73
C ALA A 9 13.58 13.09 18.15
N CYS A 10 13.17 14.35 18.31
CA CYS A 10 12.62 14.84 19.58
C CYS A 10 11.19 14.30 19.74
N PHE A 11 11.02 13.33 20.62
CA PHE A 11 9.72 12.79 21.00
C PHE A 11 9.02 13.70 22.02
N ASP A 12 7.70 13.56 22.13
CA ASP A 12 6.99 14.03 23.33
C ASP A 12 7.12 13.00 24.45
N ASP A 13 6.86 13.41 25.70
CA ASP A 13 7.05 12.58 26.89
C ASP A 13 6.39 11.21 26.77
N LYS A 14 5.14 11.18 26.28
CA LYS A 14 4.39 9.93 26.09
C LYS A 14 5.01 9.02 25.04
N THR A 15 5.46 9.60 23.92
CA THR A 15 6.10 8.84 22.85
C THR A 15 7.47 8.34 23.31
N GLU A 16 8.22 9.13 24.06
CA GLU A 16 9.51 8.74 24.62
C GLU A 16 9.37 7.57 25.58
N GLU A 17 8.38 7.62 26.49
CA GLU A 17 8.07 6.53 27.41
C GLU A 17 7.78 5.22 26.66
N LEU A 18 6.88 5.26 25.67
CA LEU A 18 6.57 4.09 24.83
C LEU A 18 7.80 3.59 24.05
N PHE A 19 8.71 4.50 23.64
CA PHE A 19 9.87 4.15 22.84
C PHE A 19 10.93 3.35 23.61
N ARG A 20 10.92 3.41 24.95
CA ARG A 20 11.87 2.65 25.80
C ARG A 20 11.71 1.13 25.63
N GLU A 21 10.51 0.68 25.26
CA GLU A 21 10.18 -0.73 25.00
C GLU A 21 10.09 -1.05 23.50
N ALA A 22 10.61 -0.16 22.64
CA ALA A 22 10.47 -0.28 21.20
C ALA A 22 11.24 -1.50 20.65
N ILE A 23 10.56 -2.28 19.80
CA ILE A 23 11.17 -3.42 19.09
C ILE A 23 11.37 -3.03 17.64
N PHE A 24 12.60 -3.14 17.13
CA PHE A 24 12.90 -2.86 15.73
C PHE A 24 12.11 -3.80 14.79
N LEU A 25 11.38 -3.22 13.83
CA LEU A 25 10.65 -3.98 12.82
C LEU A 25 11.36 -3.98 11.46
N GLY A 26 12.07 -2.90 11.14
CA GLY A 26 12.78 -2.82 9.87
C GLY A 26 13.18 -1.40 9.47
N GLN A 27 14.04 -1.32 8.46
CA GLN A 27 14.48 -0.07 7.86
C GLN A 27 14.05 -0.04 6.39
N GLY A 28 13.40 1.05 5.99
CA GLY A 28 13.07 1.34 4.60
C GLY A 28 13.92 2.50 4.07
N ASN A 29 13.70 2.86 2.81
CA ASN A 29 14.47 3.91 2.13
C ASN A 29 14.39 5.29 2.82
N ASN A 30 13.31 5.56 3.55
CA ASN A 30 13.01 6.90 4.08
C ASN A 30 13.08 6.96 5.60
N GLY A 31 13.41 5.86 6.28
CA GLY A 31 13.25 5.78 7.72
C GLY A 31 13.35 4.39 8.30
N VAL A 32 13.26 4.34 9.62
CA VAL A 32 13.23 3.13 10.44
C VAL A 32 11.88 2.99 11.12
N VAL A 33 11.45 1.75 11.33
CA VAL A 33 10.15 1.42 11.92
C VAL A 33 10.37 0.56 13.16
N TYR A 34 9.71 0.92 14.25
CA TYR A 34 9.67 0.17 15.49
C TYR A 34 8.23 -0.13 15.91
N LYS A 35 8.02 -1.30 16.51
CA LYS A 35 6.82 -1.64 17.26
C LYS A 35 6.92 -0.98 18.63
N LEU A 36 5.84 -0.37 19.07
CA LEU A 36 5.68 0.20 20.41
C LEU A 36 4.64 -0.62 21.20
N PRO A 37 4.58 -0.44 22.54
CA PRO A 37 3.48 -0.98 23.34
C PRO A 37 2.10 -0.52 22.86
N GLU A 38 1.05 -1.19 23.35
CA GLU A 38 -0.36 -0.89 23.05
C GLU A 38 -0.71 -0.94 21.54
N ASN A 39 -0.15 -1.90 20.80
CA ASN A 39 -0.40 -2.10 19.36
C ASN A 39 -0.14 -0.84 18.53
N LYS A 40 0.94 -0.11 18.85
CA LYS A 40 1.38 1.04 18.07
C LYS A 40 2.66 0.75 17.29
N VAL A 41 2.88 1.56 16.26
CA VAL A 41 4.09 1.58 15.45
C VAL A 41 4.57 3.01 15.37
N ILE A 42 5.86 3.22 15.54
CA ILE A 42 6.52 4.48 15.23
C ILE A 42 7.39 4.29 13.99
N LYS A 43 7.25 5.21 13.04
CA LYS A 43 8.19 5.36 11.93
C LYS A 43 8.96 6.65 12.14
N ILE A 44 10.28 6.54 12.21
CA ILE A 44 11.21 7.66 12.30
C ILE A 44 11.81 7.88 10.92
N PHE A 45 11.74 9.11 10.45
CA PHE A 45 12.14 9.52 9.11
C PHE A 45 13.55 10.12 9.14
N VAL A 46 14.27 9.98 8.02
CA VAL A 46 15.56 10.67 7.82
C VAL A 46 15.34 12.16 7.55
N GLU A 47 14.29 12.49 6.80
CA GLU A 47 14.01 13.84 6.32
C GLU A 47 12.63 14.33 6.77
N GLU A 48 12.59 15.53 7.36
CA GLU A 48 11.35 16.18 7.82
C GLU A 48 10.36 16.39 6.67
N LYS A 49 10.85 16.80 5.49
CA LYS A 49 10.00 16.97 4.31
C LYS A 49 9.26 15.68 3.93
N VAL A 50 9.94 14.53 4.05
CA VAL A 50 9.34 13.22 3.77
C VAL A 50 8.33 12.85 4.86
N CYS A 51 8.64 13.13 6.13
CA CYS A 51 7.70 12.96 7.23
C CYS A 51 6.42 13.80 7.03
N SER A 52 6.57 15.07 6.65
CA SER A 52 5.48 16.00 6.39
C SER A 52 4.60 15.57 5.22
N ASP A 53 5.20 15.15 4.09
CA ASP A 53 4.47 14.64 2.92
C ASP A 53 3.64 13.39 3.27
N GLU A 54 4.21 12.48 4.08
CA GLU A 54 3.51 11.26 4.52
C GLU A 54 2.41 11.57 5.53
N SER A 55 2.69 12.47 6.49
CA SER A 55 1.73 12.96 7.49
C SER A 55 0.53 13.63 6.84
N TYR A 56 0.74 14.48 5.82
CA TYR A 56 -0.33 15.11 5.06
C TYR A 56 -1.23 14.07 4.38
N THR A 57 -0.64 13.03 3.81
CA THR A 57 -1.44 11.99 3.15
C THR A 57 -2.24 11.17 4.16
N LEU A 58 -1.61 10.77 5.27
CA LEU A 58 -2.25 9.97 6.30
C LEU A 58 -3.36 10.76 7.02
N SER A 59 -3.16 12.06 7.31
CA SER A 59 -4.17 12.88 7.99
C SER A 59 -5.48 12.99 7.20
N ARG A 60 -5.38 13.00 5.86
CA ARG A 60 -6.54 12.99 4.95
C ARG A 60 -7.27 11.65 4.88
N THR A 61 -6.63 10.58 5.35
CA THR A 61 -7.24 9.24 5.45
C THR A 61 -7.83 8.96 6.84
N ASN A 62 -7.62 9.86 7.79
CA ASN A 62 -8.05 9.68 9.17
C ASN A 62 -9.57 9.50 9.24
N GLY A 63 -10.01 8.50 10.02
CA GLY A 63 -11.41 8.11 10.14
C GLY A 63 -11.89 7.09 9.10
N SER A 64 -11.07 6.74 8.09
CA SER A 64 -11.36 5.60 7.23
C SER A 64 -10.87 4.31 7.88
N LYS A 65 -11.75 3.30 7.98
CA LYS A 65 -11.41 1.96 8.50
C LYS A 65 -10.35 1.21 7.68
N TYR A 66 -10.03 1.70 6.49
CA TYR A 66 -9.08 1.09 5.58
C TYR A 66 -7.64 1.56 5.81
N PHE A 67 -7.42 2.48 6.75
CA PHE A 67 -6.12 3.06 7.01
C PHE A 67 -5.85 3.02 8.51
N PRO A 68 -4.58 2.83 8.93
CA PRO A 68 -4.22 2.80 10.34
C PRO A 68 -4.53 4.14 11.00
N LYS A 69 -5.10 4.09 12.20
CA LYS A 69 -5.31 5.29 13.01
C LYS A 69 -3.98 5.98 13.33
N ILE A 70 -3.94 7.30 13.20
CA ILE A 70 -2.78 8.10 13.61
C ILE A 70 -2.97 8.50 15.08
N TYR A 71 -1.94 8.28 15.89
CA TYR A 71 -1.91 8.71 17.28
C TYR A 71 -1.11 10.00 17.47
N LYS A 72 0.02 10.14 16.77
CA LYS A 72 0.88 11.32 16.86
C LYS A 72 1.62 11.56 15.55
N ILE A 73 1.79 12.84 15.22
CA ILE A 73 2.73 13.31 14.20
C ILE A 73 3.70 14.25 14.89
N GLY A 74 4.99 13.95 14.77
CA GLY A 74 6.08 14.83 15.17
C GLY A 74 6.92 15.25 13.95
N LYS A 75 7.96 16.04 14.21
CA LYS A 75 8.81 16.62 13.15
C LYS A 75 9.46 15.55 12.25
N LEU A 76 9.94 14.47 12.86
CA LEU A 76 10.66 13.38 12.20
C LEU A 76 10.05 12.01 12.47
N TYR A 77 8.83 11.94 13.03
CA TYR A 77 8.22 10.65 13.34
C TYR A 77 6.70 10.69 13.24
N ILE A 78 6.12 9.51 13.00
CA ILE A 78 4.68 9.29 13.04
C ILE A 78 4.41 8.07 13.92
N VAL A 79 3.56 8.22 14.92
CA VAL A 79 3.00 7.12 15.71
C VAL A 79 1.61 6.79 15.18
N ARG A 80 1.40 5.53 14.82
CA ARG A 80 0.14 5.03 14.26
C ARG A 80 -0.18 3.63 14.76
N GLU A 81 -1.39 3.18 14.46
CA GLU A 81 -1.86 1.82 14.70
C GLU A 81 -0.97 0.77 14.01
N MET A 82 -0.66 -0.29 14.75
CA MET A 82 -0.07 -1.52 14.22
C MET A 82 -1.10 -2.20 13.33
N VAL A 83 -0.69 -2.55 12.11
CA VAL A 83 -1.56 -3.26 11.18
C VAL A 83 -1.23 -4.74 11.27
N ASP A 84 -2.20 -5.54 11.71
CA ASP A 84 -2.09 -6.99 11.75
C ASP A 84 -2.36 -7.62 10.37
N GLY A 85 -2.16 -8.94 10.30
CA GLY A 85 -2.36 -9.73 9.09
C GLY A 85 -1.10 -9.82 8.24
N ILE A 86 -1.27 -10.30 7.01
CA ILE A 86 -0.18 -10.50 6.05
C ILE A 86 -0.45 -9.72 4.77
N GLN A 87 0.62 -9.46 4.00
CA GLN A 87 0.52 -8.76 2.72
C GLN A 87 -0.42 -9.49 1.76
N LEU A 88 -1.19 -8.75 0.97
CA LEU A 88 -2.25 -9.29 0.10
C LEU A 88 -1.73 -10.36 -0.88
N ASP A 89 -0.54 -10.17 -1.45
CA ASP A 89 0.09 -11.15 -2.32
C ASP A 89 0.41 -12.46 -1.59
N LYS A 90 0.95 -12.37 -0.37
CA LYS A 90 1.22 -13.53 0.48
C LYS A 90 -0.09 -14.21 0.91
N TYR A 91 -1.12 -13.44 1.24
CA TYR A 91 -2.43 -13.97 1.60
C TYR A 91 -3.03 -14.77 0.45
N ILE A 92 -3.07 -14.20 -0.76
CA ILE A 92 -3.62 -14.86 -1.94
C ILE A 92 -2.84 -16.14 -2.26
N LYS A 93 -1.50 -16.13 -2.14
CA LYS A 93 -0.70 -17.34 -2.34
C LYS A 93 -1.03 -18.45 -1.34
N LYS A 94 -1.34 -18.10 -0.09
CA LYS A 94 -1.62 -19.05 0.99
C LYS A 94 -3.06 -19.57 0.95
N ASN A 95 -4.03 -18.67 0.74
CA ASN A 95 -5.45 -18.92 0.97
C ASN A 95 -6.32 -18.84 -0.30
N GLY A 96 -5.73 -18.43 -1.43
CA GLY A 96 -6.45 -18.12 -2.65
C GLY A 96 -7.16 -16.77 -2.63
N LEU A 97 -7.66 -16.35 -3.80
CA LEU A 97 -8.56 -15.22 -3.94
C LEU A 97 -10.01 -15.72 -3.90
N ASN A 98 -10.85 -15.07 -3.10
CA ASN A 98 -12.27 -15.40 -3.01
C ASN A 98 -13.15 -14.15 -3.20
N LEU A 99 -14.47 -14.37 -3.23
CA LEU A 99 -15.45 -13.32 -3.47
C LEU A 99 -15.45 -12.24 -2.36
N GLU A 100 -15.26 -12.64 -1.10
CA GLU A 100 -15.26 -11.69 0.03
C GLU A 100 -14.03 -10.80 0.02
N LEU A 101 -12.84 -11.37 -0.18
CA LEU A 101 -11.61 -10.61 -0.34
C LEU A 101 -11.71 -9.65 -1.52
N THR A 102 -12.25 -10.10 -2.66
CA THR A 102 -12.49 -9.26 -3.83
C THR A 102 -13.44 -8.10 -3.53
N ARG A 103 -14.52 -8.37 -2.79
CA ARG A 103 -15.47 -7.34 -2.34
C ARG A 103 -14.82 -6.31 -1.44
N ASN A 104 -13.96 -6.74 -0.50
CA ASN A 104 -13.25 -5.82 0.38
C ASN A 104 -12.23 -4.99 -0.39
N ILE A 105 -11.48 -5.59 -1.32
CA ILE A 105 -10.60 -4.86 -2.24
C ILE A 105 -11.38 -3.81 -3.02
N TYR A 106 -12.54 -4.16 -3.60
CA TYR A 106 -13.37 -3.21 -4.33
C TYR A 106 -13.83 -2.04 -3.46
N LYS A 107 -14.25 -2.31 -2.22
CA LYS A 107 -14.65 -1.27 -1.27
C LYS A 107 -13.47 -0.34 -0.91
N LEU A 108 -12.26 -0.86 -0.73
CA LEU A 108 -11.04 -0.05 -0.56
C LEU A 108 -10.79 0.86 -1.77
N ILE A 109 -10.94 0.35 -2.99
CA ILE A 109 -10.76 1.18 -4.20
C ILE A 109 -11.85 2.25 -4.31
N LYS A 110 -13.09 1.97 -3.89
CA LYS A 110 -14.14 2.99 -3.77
C LYS A 110 -13.80 4.03 -2.71
N GLU A 111 -13.20 3.61 -1.60
CA GLU A 111 -12.78 4.51 -0.54
C GLU A 111 -11.76 5.54 -1.04
N PHE A 112 -10.84 5.15 -1.91
CA PHE A 112 -9.91 6.11 -2.54
C PHE A 112 -10.64 7.24 -3.25
N LYS A 113 -11.77 6.95 -3.91
CA LYS A 113 -12.59 7.99 -4.54
C LYS A 113 -13.31 8.86 -3.51
N ARG A 114 -13.81 8.27 -2.42
CA ARG A 114 -14.46 9.00 -1.33
C ARG A 114 -13.49 9.98 -0.64
N LEU A 115 -12.21 9.65 -0.63
CA LEU A 115 -11.13 10.47 -0.07
C LEU A 115 -10.48 11.44 -1.09
N ASP A 116 -11.10 11.58 -2.27
CA ASP A 116 -10.65 12.42 -3.39
C ASP A 116 -9.22 12.12 -3.86
N PHE A 117 -8.78 10.86 -3.78
CA PHE A 117 -7.49 10.46 -4.32
C PHE A 117 -7.51 10.61 -5.85
N SER A 118 -6.54 11.33 -6.39
CA SER A 118 -6.35 11.40 -7.85
C SER A 118 -5.78 10.10 -8.42
N LYS A 119 -5.13 9.28 -7.57
CA LYS A 119 -4.59 7.96 -7.87
C LYS A 119 -5.45 6.86 -7.25
N ILE A 120 -6.30 6.25 -8.06
CA ILE A 120 -7.12 5.09 -7.71
C ILE A 120 -6.33 3.80 -7.96
N ASP A 121 -5.24 3.63 -7.20
CA ASP A 121 -4.29 2.55 -7.45
C ASP A 121 -3.35 2.29 -6.26
N THR A 122 -3.06 1.01 -6.02
CA THR A 122 -2.18 0.53 -4.95
C THR A 122 -1.46 -0.75 -5.39
N ARG A 123 -0.47 -1.23 -4.63
CA ARG A 123 0.22 -2.50 -4.87
C ARG A 123 -0.18 -3.51 -3.81
N CYS A 124 -0.13 -4.80 -4.14
CA CYS A 124 -0.45 -5.87 -3.18
C CYS A 124 0.36 -5.77 -1.89
N LYS A 125 1.66 -5.44 -1.97
CA LYS A 125 2.54 -5.32 -0.80
C LYS A 125 2.20 -4.19 0.18
N ASP A 126 1.41 -3.21 -0.28
CA ASP A 126 0.99 -2.06 0.53
C ASP A 126 -0.39 -2.32 1.20
N VAL A 127 -1.05 -3.44 0.85
CA VAL A 127 -2.34 -3.90 1.42
C VAL A 127 -2.09 -5.09 2.33
N TYR A 128 -2.61 -5.03 3.54
CA TYR A 128 -2.58 -6.11 4.53
C TYR A 128 -3.96 -6.72 4.69
N VAL A 129 -4.00 -8.02 4.94
CA VAL A 129 -5.20 -8.84 5.00
C VAL A 129 -5.15 -9.70 6.26
N LYS A 130 -6.21 -9.62 7.06
CA LYS A 130 -6.45 -10.49 8.22
C LYS A 130 -7.20 -11.76 7.77
N ASP A 131 -7.25 -12.77 8.64
CA ASP A 131 -7.86 -14.08 8.32
C ASP A 131 -9.37 -14.00 8.01
N ASP A 132 -10.05 -12.96 8.49
CA ASP A 132 -11.45 -12.64 8.20
C ASP A 132 -11.65 -11.86 6.88
N CYS A 133 -10.61 -11.76 6.04
CA CYS A 133 -10.56 -10.93 4.84
C CYS A 133 -10.69 -9.41 5.09
N THR A 134 -10.58 -8.93 6.33
CA THR A 134 -10.47 -7.50 6.62
C THR A 134 -9.17 -6.97 6.04
N ILE A 135 -9.22 -5.80 5.38
CA ILE A 135 -8.06 -5.21 4.71
C ILE A 135 -7.71 -3.82 5.24
N MET A 136 -6.41 -3.55 5.33
CA MET A 136 -5.86 -2.24 5.68
C MET A 136 -4.75 -1.85 4.71
N LEU A 137 -4.71 -0.57 4.34
CA LEU A 137 -3.65 0.02 3.53
C LEU A 137 -2.68 0.77 4.43
N ILE A 138 -1.40 0.40 4.39
CA ILE A 138 -0.37 1.02 5.24
C ILE A 138 0.30 2.25 4.62
N ASP A 139 0.33 2.35 3.29
CA ASP A 139 1.21 3.32 2.60
C ASP A 139 0.59 3.91 1.32
N PRO A 140 -0.33 4.87 1.44
CA PRO A 140 -0.94 5.58 0.30
C PRO A 140 0.02 6.55 -0.42
N LYS A 141 1.17 6.09 -0.91
CA LYS A 141 2.14 6.99 -1.55
C LYS A 141 1.60 7.71 -2.78
N LYS A 142 1.81 9.03 -2.80
CA LYS A 142 1.55 9.93 -3.94
C LYS A 142 0.10 9.87 -4.43
N CYS A 143 -0.85 9.62 -3.52
CA CYS A 143 -2.26 9.44 -3.86
C CYS A 143 -2.94 10.68 -4.45
N TYR A 144 -2.45 11.87 -4.15
CA TYR A 144 -2.97 13.14 -4.67
C TYR A 144 -2.15 13.72 -5.83
N LYS A 145 -0.90 13.29 -6.03
CA LYS A 145 0.03 13.86 -7.03
C LYS A 145 -0.09 13.24 -8.43
N ARG A 146 -0.63 12.02 -8.55
CA ARG A 146 -0.69 11.28 -9.83
C ARG A 146 -2.12 10.97 -10.23
N LYS A 147 -2.51 11.27 -11.46
CA LYS A 147 -3.83 10.94 -11.98
C LYS A 147 -3.86 9.52 -12.54
N VAL A 148 -4.50 8.60 -11.82
CA VAL A 148 -4.73 7.20 -12.24
C VAL A 148 -6.17 6.85 -11.87
N ASN A 149 -6.97 6.38 -12.83
CA ASN A 149 -8.40 6.21 -12.62
C ASN A 149 -8.86 4.75 -12.45
N PHE A 150 -7.92 3.80 -12.37
CA PHE A 150 -8.18 2.37 -12.15
C PHE A 150 -6.94 1.68 -11.53
N PRO A 151 -7.11 0.54 -10.82
CA PRO A 151 -6.07 -0.04 -9.97
C PRO A 151 -5.06 -0.88 -10.76
N ARG A 152 -4.35 -0.26 -11.70
CA ARG A 152 -3.47 -0.95 -12.66
C ARG A 152 -2.32 -1.74 -12.01
N HIS A 153 -1.69 -1.23 -10.94
CA HIS A 153 -0.58 -1.96 -10.29
C HIS A 153 -1.10 -3.11 -9.44
N LEU A 154 -2.29 -2.95 -8.85
CA LEU A 154 -2.95 -4.04 -8.12
C LEU A 154 -3.29 -5.17 -9.07
N MET A 155 -3.90 -4.85 -10.22
CA MET A 155 -4.22 -5.82 -11.27
C MET A 155 -2.97 -6.45 -11.89
N LYS A 156 -1.87 -5.69 -12.08
CA LYS A 156 -0.57 -6.26 -12.47
C LYS A 156 -0.05 -7.25 -11.41
N GLY A 157 -0.31 -6.98 -10.14
CA GLY A 157 -0.05 -7.90 -9.05
C GLY A 157 -0.86 -9.20 -9.18
N PHE A 158 -2.17 -9.10 -9.42
CA PHE A 158 -3.04 -10.28 -9.63
C PHE A 158 -2.67 -11.09 -10.86
N LEU A 159 -2.25 -10.44 -11.95
CA LEU A 159 -1.75 -11.13 -13.13
C LEU A 159 -0.52 -11.96 -12.80
N LYS A 160 0.46 -11.38 -12.07
CA LYS A 160 1.67 -12.08 -11.62
C LYS A 160 1.40 -13.20 -10.61
N LEU A 161 0.25 -13.16 -9.94
CA LEU A 161 -0.21 -14.20 -9.02
C LEU A 161 -1.12 -15.21 -9.72
N GLU A 162 -1.34 -15.07 -11.03
CA GLU A 162 -2.21 -15.95 -11.84
C GLU A 162 -3.68 -15.98 -11.39
N VAL A 163 -4.13 -14.94 -10.68
CA VAL A 163 -5.53 -14.83 -10.16
C VAL A 163 -6.32 -13.67 -10.80
N LEU A 164 -5.81 -13.06 -11.88
CA LEU A 164 -6.49 -11.92 -12.50
C LEU A 164 -7.86 -12.28 -13.06
N GLU A 165 -8.00 -13.42 -13.74
CA GLU A 165 -9.29 -13.83 -14.31
C GLU A 165 -10.32 -14.14 -13.22
N ASP A 166 -9.90 -14.79 -12.12
CA ASP A 166 -10.75 -15.00 -10.94
C ASP A 166 -11.20 -13.67 -10.32
N PHE A 167 -10.26 -12.71 -10.18
CA PHE A 167 -10.58 -11.37 -9.71
C PHE A 167 -11.65 -10.71 -10.58
N ILE A 168 -11.53 -10.77 -11.91
CA ILE A 168 -12.52 -10.23 -12.84
C ILE A 168 -13.86 -10.94 -12.69
N LYS A 169 -13.87 -12.28 -12.63
CA LYS A 169 -15.09 -13.08 -12.44
C LYS A 169 -15.82 -12.75 -11.15
N TYR A 170 -15.09 -12.56 -10.05
CA TYR A 170 -15.68 -12.11 -8.77
C TYR A 170 -16.16 -10.66 -8.86
N MET A 171 -15.40 -9.78 -9.51
CA MET A 171 -15.81 -8.40 -9.75
C MET A 171 -17.09 -8.31 -10.59
N GLU A 172 -17.31 -9.20 -11.55
CA GLU A 172 -18.56 -9.23 -12.33
C GLU A 172 -19.79 -9.52 -11.46
N LYS A 173 -19.63 -10.33 -10.41
CA LYS A 173 -20.68 -10.58 -9.41
C LYS A 173 -20.91 -9.40 -8.47
N ILE A 174 -19.91 -8.54 -8.26
CA ILE A 174 -19.98 -7.39 -7.35
C ILE A 174 -20.46 -6.13 -8.07
N ASP A 175 -19.87 -5.82 -9.23
CA ASP A 175 -20.17 -4.67 -10.07
C ASP A 175 -19.73 -4.97 -11.51
N LYS A 176 -20.66 -5.54 -12.30
CA LYS A 176 -20.46 -5.92 -13.70
C LYS A 176 -19.94 -4.78 -14.57
N LYS A 177 -20.41 -3.55 -14.33
CA LYS A 177 -19.99 -2.38 -15.11
C LYS A 177 -18.53 -2.04 -14.83
N LYS A 178 -18.12 -2.06 -13.56
CA LYS A 178 -16.72 -1.81 -13.17
C LYS A 178 -15.79 -2.93 -13.56
N ALA A 179 -16.22 -4.18 -13.50
CA ALA A 179 -15.44 -5.31 -13.98
C ALA A 179 -15.06 -5.13 -15.46
N LYS A 180 -16.05 -4.86 -16.33
CA LYS A 180 -15.83 -4.60 -17.76
C LYS A 180 -14.95 -3.37 -18.01
N GLU A 181 -15.19 -2.27 -17.28
CA GLU A 181 -14.39 -1.06 -17.40
C GLU A 181 -12.91 -1.30 -17.04
N TRP A 182 -12.66 -1.97 -15.92
CA TRP A 182 -11.30 -2.22 -15.43
C TRP A 182 -10.56 -3.24 -16.28
N LYS A 183 -11.23 -4.30 -16.73
CA LYS A 183 -10.66 -5.26 -17.69
C LYS A 183 -10.17 -4.54 -18.95
N ASN A 184 -11.05 -3.79 -19.62
CA ASN A 184 -10.71 -3.06 -20.84
C ASN A 184 -9.56 -2.06 -20.64
N LYS A 185 -9.50 -1.37 -19.50
CA LYS A 185 -8.41 -0.44 -19.18
C LYS A 185 -7.10 -1.16 -18.90
N PHE A 186 -7.16 -2.29 -18.20
CA PHE A 186 -6.00 -3.09 -17.88
C PHE A 186 -5.40 -3.73 -19.13
N ASP A 187 -6.21 -4.29 -20.03
CA ASP A 187 -5.73 -4.88 -21.28
C ASP A 187 -4.94 -3.86 -22.12
N LYS A 188 -5.49 -2.64 -22.28
CA LYS A 188 -4.82 -1.53 -22.96
C LYS A 188 -3.52 -1.11 -22.27
N TYR A 189 -3.49 -1.13 -20.94
CA TYR A 189 -2.29 -0.84 -20.16
C TYR A 189 -1.24 -1.92 -20.34
N TRP A 190 -1.65 -3.19 -20.27
CA TRP A 190 -0.75 -4.34 -20.35
C TRP A 190 -0.13 -4.52 -21.73
N GLN A 191 -0.90 -4.29 -22.80
CA GLN A 191 -0.37 -4.27 -24.18
C GLN A 191 0.81 -3.31 -24.31
N LYS A 192 0.68 -2.08 -23.79
CA LYS A 192 1.77 -1.08 -23.84
C LYS A 192 2.98 -1.46 -22.99
N GLU A 193 2.77 -2.08 -21.83
CA GLU A 193 3.87 -2.46 -20.94
C GLU A 193 4.62 -3.68 -21.48
N SER A 194 3.90 -4.67 -22.02
CA SER A 194 4.50 -5.86 -22.63
C SER A 194 5.35 -5.54 -23.86
N GLN A 195 4.97 -4.52 -24.63
CA GLN A 195 5.78 -4.02 -25.74
C GLN A 195 7.11 -3.43 -25.23
N LYS A 196 7.09 -2.63 -24.17
CA LYS A 196 8.33 -2.08 -23.58
C LYS A 196 9.23 -3.16 -23.00
N GLU A 197 8.64 -4.15 -22.33
CA GLU A 197 9.40 -5.29 -21.77
C GLU A 197 10.05 -6.13 -22.88
N LYS A 198 9.46 -6.18 -24.09
CA LYS A 198 10.09 -6.79 -25.28
C LYS A 198 11.26 -5.96 -25.80
N TYR A 199 11.06 -4.67 -26.07
CA TYR A 199 12.13 -3.78 -26.56
C TYR A 199 13.35 -3.74 -25.61
N GLN A 200 13.12 -3.76 -24.30
CA GLN A 200 14.22 -3.80 -23.33
C GLN A 200 15.01 -5.11 -23.33
N ARG A 201 14.37 -6.25 -23.65
CA ARG A 201 15.06 -7.53 -23.80
C ARG A 201 15.82 -7.61 -25.11
N ASP A 202 15.20 -7.17 -26.21
CA ASP A 202 15.83 -7.14 -27.53
C ASP A 202 17.07 -6.22 -27.54
N ASP A 203 17.05 -5.11 -26.80
CA ASP A 203 18.22 -4.24 -26.61
C ASP A 203 19.31 -4.90 -25.73
N GLU A 204 18.97 -5.62 -24.65
CA GLU A 204 19.95 -6.33 -23.80
C GLU A 204 20.62 -7.52 -24.52
N ASP A 205 19.87 -8.24 -25.35
CA ASP A 205 20.38 -9.35 -26.16
C ASP A 205 21.27 -8.89 -27.33
N LEU A 206 21.24 -7.59 -27.70
CA LEU A 206 22.13 -7.00 -28.71
C LEU A 206 23.54 -6.69 -28.18
N TYR A 207 23.73 -6.76 -26.86
CA TYR A 207 25.00 -6.50 -26.18
C TYR A 207 25.60 -7.76 -25.52
N LEU A 208 25.07 -8.95 -25.81
CA LEU A 208 25.60 -10.27 -25.45
C LEU A 208 26.17 -10.98 -26.68
#